data_AF-A0A9E1URX9-F1
#
_entry.id   AF-A0A9E1URX9-F1
#
_cell.length_a   1.000
_cell.length_b   1.000
_cell.length_c   1.000
_cell.angle_alpha   90.00
_cell.angle_beta   90.00
_cell.angle_gamma   90.00
#
_symmetry.space_group_name_H-M   'P 1'
#
loop_
_entity.id
_entity.type
_entity.pdbx_description
1 polymer ?
#
loop_
_entity_poly.entity_id
_entity_poly.type
_entity_poly.pdbx_seq_one_letter_code
_entity_poly.pdbx_strand_id
1 'polypeptide(L)'
;YEGARKELELRAQQHWHWMQKERFPEYEFDSFAPMLAIRESHRIVGEYVLRQQDVMTHISKSPHPDLVAIADHPMDTHGAGGGLGAVATPYGIPYRCLVPKGPWQNLLVACRGASFSHIAASSCRLSRTIMALGHAAGLAAAESSRTGVPVANVDIPGIQAQLHMPPK
;
A
#
# COMPACT_ATOMS: atom_id res chain seq x y z
N TYR A 1 30.73 -2.68 -6.47
CA TYR A 1 29.55 -1.82 -6.24
C TYR A 1 29.83 -0.38 -6.68
N GLU A 2 30.88 0.26 -6.16
CA GLU A 2 31.24 1.66 -6.51
C GLU A 2 31.47 1.91 -8.00
N GLY A 3 32.21 1.02 -8.69
CA GLY A 3 32.45 1.16 -10.13
C GLY A 3 31.15 1.14 -10.98
N ALA A 4 30.21 0.25 -10.63
CA ALA A 4 28.91 0.19 -11.30
C ALA A 4 28.04 1.42 -11.02
N ARG A 5 28.09 1.94 -9.79
CA ARG A 5 27.40 3.19 -9.43
C ARG A 5 27.94 4.38 -10.23
N LYS A 6 29.26 4.53 -10.31
CA LYS A 6 29.91 5.61 -11.06
C LYS A 6 29.54 5.57 -12.55
N GLU A 7 29.52 4.38 -13.14
CA GLU A 7 29.10 4.20 -14.54
C GLU A 7 27.64 4.60 -14.76
N LEU A 8 26.72 4.23 -13.85
CA LEU A 8 25.31 4.61 -13.95
C LEU A 8 25.10 6.12 -13.78
N GLU A 9 25.81 6.75 -12.84
CA GLU A 9 25.78 8.20 -12.64
C GLU A 9 26.26 8.94 -13.90
N LEU A 10 27.35 8.48 -14.53
CA LEU A 10 27.83 9.05 -15.80
C LEU A 10 26.81 8.93 -16.93
N ARG A 11 26.19 7.75 -17.11
CA ARG A 11 25.14 7.56 -18.13
C ARG A 11 23.93 8.46 -17.90
N ALA A 12 23.52 8.61 -16.65
CA ALA A 12 22.39 9.46 -16.31
C ALA A 12 22.73 10.95 -16.52
N GLN A 13 23.94 11.40 -16.20
CA GLN A 13 24.41 12.76 -16.53
C GLN A 13 24.48 13.00 -18.03
N GLN A 14 24.98 12.05 -18.81
CA GLN A 14 25.00 12.13 -20.27
C GLN A 14 23.58 12.25 -20.85
N HIS A 15 22.64 11.46 -20.34
CA HIS A 15 21.25 11.55 -20.74
C HIS A 15 20.62 12.89 -20.33
N TRP A 16 20.92 13.39 -19.13
CA TRP A 16 20.48 14.71 -18.69
C TRP A 16 21.01 15.83 -19.59
N HIS A 17 22.31 15.82 -19.94
CA HIS A 17 22.90 16.81 -20.84
C HIS A 17 22.21 16.86 -22.21
N TRP A 18 21.82 15.70 -22.73
CA TRP A 18 20.99 15.63 -23.93
C TRP A 18 19.60 16.24 -23.70
N MET A 19 18.91 15.89 -22.61
CA MET A 19 17.59 16.46 -22.28
C MET A 19 17.61 17.97 -22.05
N GLN A 20 18.66 18.50 -21.42
CA GLN A 20 18.82 19.93 -21.17
C GLN A 20 18.92 20.70 -22.48
N LYS A 21 19.68 20.20 -23.46
CA LYS A 21 19.79 20.82 -24.79
C LYS A 21 18.48 20.78 -25.57
N GLU A 22 17.77 19.65 -25.55
CA GLU A 22 16.65 19.41 -26.45
C GLU A 22 15.28 19.79 -25.87
N ARG A 23 15.12 19.78 -24.54
CA ARG A 23 13.80 19.87 -23.89
C ARG A 23 13.73 20.81 -22.68
N PHE A 24 14.80 20.89 -21.89
CA PHE A 24 14.77 21.59 -20.59
C PHE A 24 15.96 22.55 -20.42
N PRO A 25 16.13 23.56 -21.29
CA PRO A 25 17.32 24.42 -21.31
C PRO A 25 17.48 25.30 -20.07
N GLU A 26 16.38 25.61 -19.37
CA GLU A 26 16.38 26.45 -18.16
C GLU A 26 16.52 25.66 -16.85
N TYR A 27 16.59 24.33 -16.93
CA TYR A 27 16.66 23.47 -15.76
C TYR A 27 18.09 22.99 -15.55
N GLU A 28 18.46 22.79 -14.30
CA GLU A 28 19.74 22.18 -13.91
C GLU A 28 19.53 20.81 -13.25
N PHE A 29 20.59 20.00 -13.30
CA PHE A 29 20.62 18.75 -12.58
C PHE A 29 20.88 19.02 -11.10
N ASP A 30 19.93 18.65 -10.23
CA ASP A 30 20.11 18.77 -8.77
C ASP A 30 20.85 17.53 -8.21
N SER A 31 20.20 16.37 -8.26
CA SER A 31 20.71 15.17 -7.60
C SER A 31 20.15 13.86 -8.15
N PHE A 32 20.85 12.77 -7.84
CA PHE A 32 20.35 11.42 -8.03
C PHE A 32 19.54 10.96 -6.82
N ALA A 33 18.50 10.17 -7.04
CA ALA A 33 17.85 9.45 -5.96
C ALA A 33 18.91 8.59 -5.23
N PRO A 34 19.05 8.69 -3.89
CA PRO A 34 20.12 8.03 -3.16
C PRO A 34 19.98 6.50 -3.16
N MET A 35 18.79 5.99 -3.50
CA MET A 35 18.46 4.58 -3.55
C MET A 35 17.48 4.29 -4.69
N LEU A 36 17.50 3.04 -5.15
CA LEU A 36 16.48 2.52 -6.05
C LEU A 36 15.11 2.58 -5.37
N ALA A 37 14.11 3.08 -6.10
CA ALA A 37 12.73 3.09 -5.65
C ALA A 37 12.13 1.66 -5.70
N ILE A 38 12.45 0.83 -4.69
CA ILE A 38 11.90 -0.52 -4.56
C ILE A 38 10.40 -0.41 -4.29
N ARG A 39 9.59 -0.73 -5.32
CA ARG A 39 8.12 -0.63 -5.29
C ARG A 39 7.48 -1.80 -4.55
N GLU A 40 8.13 -2.97 -4.55
CA GLU A 40 7.63 -4.19 -3.91
C GLU A 40 8.71 -4.90 -3.11
N SER A 41 8.28 -5.48 -1.99
CA SER A 41 9.11 -6.30 -1.11
C SER A 41 8.23 -7.40 -0.49
N HIS A 42 8.72 -8.06 0.54
CA HIS A 42 8.01 -9.09 1.27
C HIS A 42 6.71 -8.53 1.88
N ARG A 43 5.65 -9.33 1.79
CA ARG A 43 4.35 -9.10 2.42
C ARG A 43 4.02 -10.29 3.30
N ILE A 44 3.29 -10.04 4.38
CA ILE A 44 2.77 -11.12 5.22
C ILE A 44 1.64 -11.85 4.50
N VAL A 45 1.41 -13.09 4.90
CA VAL A 45 0.10 -13.73 4.71
C VAL A 45 -0.72 -13.44 5.96
N GLY A 46 -1.71 -12.56 5.83
CA GLY A 46 -2.65 -12.24 6.89
C GLY A 46 -3.81 -13.22 6.96
N GLU A 47 -4.72 -13.01 7.91
CA GLU A 47 -5.99 -13.75 7.99
C GLU A 47 -6.84 -13.57 6.73
N TYR A 48 -6.67 -12.46 6.03
CA TYR A 48 -7.17 -12.26 4.68
C TYR A 48 -6.09 -11.69 3.75
N VAL A 49 -6.06 -12.14 2.50
CA VAL A 49 -5.19 -11.58 1.44
C VAL A 49 -6.07 -10.81 0.48
N LEU A 50 -5.88 -9.49 0.37
CA LEU A 50 -6.62 -8.67 -0.60
C LEU A 50 -6.27 -9.08 -2.04
N ARG A 51 -7.28 -9.43 -2.83
CA ARG A 51 -7.15 -9.92 -4.20
C ARG A 51 -7.59 -8.88 -5.21
N GLN A 52 -7.24 -9.13 -6.46
CA GLN A 52 -7.69 -8.32 -7.59
C GLN A 52 -9.23 -8.18 -7.63
N GLN A 53 -9.96 -9.27 -7.31
CA GLN A 53 -11.42 -9.24 -7.27
C GLN A 53 -11.96 -8.19 -6.28
N ASP A 54 -11.33 -8.04 -5.13
CA ASP A 54 -11.76 -7.07 -4.11
C ASP A 54 -11.53 -5.64 -4.59
N VAL A 55 -10.38 -5.39 -5.23
CA VAL A 55 -10.03 -4.09 -5.84
C VAL A 55 -10.98 -3.73 -6.98
N MET A 56 -11.46 -4.72 -7.74
CA MET A 56 -12.44 -4.53 -8.82
C MET A 56 -13.89 -4.44 -8.31
N THR A 57 -14.13 -4.71 -7.03
CA THR A 57 -15.47 -4.69 -6.45
C THR A 57 -15.72 -3.34 -5.79
N HIS A 58 -16.69 -2.58 -6.33
CA HIS A 58 -17.13 -1.32 -5.72
C HIS A 58 -17.46 -1.53 -4.24
N ILE A 59 -17.05 -0.61 -3.38
CA ILE A 59 -17.13 -0.72 -1.93
C ILE A 59 -18.53 -1.12 -1.41
N SER A 60 -19.60 -0.58 -1.98
CA SER A 60 -20.99 -0.92 -1.62
C SER A 60 -21.38 -2.37 -1.90
N LYS A 61 -20.64 -3.07 -2.75
CA LYS A 61 -20.83 -4.50 -3.07
C LYS A 61 -19.79 -5.39 -2.39
N SER A 62 -18.90 -4.81 -1.58
CA SER A 62 -17.87 -5.58 -0.89
C SER A 62 -18.51 -6.62 0.04
N PRO A 63 -18.06 -7.89 0.03
CA PRO A 63 -18.58 -8.91 0.94
C PRO A 63 -18.01 -8.76 2.37
N HIS A 64 -16.97 -7.93 2.56
CA HIS A 64 -16.21 -7.87 3.81
C HIS A 64 -16.88 -6.99 4.86
N PRO A 65 -17.34 -7.53 6.01
CA PRO A 65 -17.97 -6.70 7.05
C PRO A 65 -16.97 -5.80 7.77
N ASP A 66 -15.67 -6.11 7.67
CA ASP A 66 -14.58 -5.56 8.49
C ASP A 66 -13.72 -4.53 7.74
N LEU A 67 -14.29 -3.71 6.87
CA LEU A 67 -13.53 -2.69 6.13
C LEU A 67 -12.98 -1.61 7.08
N VAL A 68 -11.70 -1.27 6.94
CA VAL A 68 -11.02 -0.24 7.77
C VAL A 68 -10.25 0.81 6.97
N ALA A 69 -10.20 0.65 5.65
CA ALA A 69 -9.69 1.68 4.75
C ALA A 69 -10.40 1.62 3.40
N ILE A 70 -10.40 2.76 2.71
CA ILE A 70 -10.94 2.91 1.36
C ILE A 70 -9.81 3.36 0.45
N ALA A 71 -9.73 2.76 -0.73
CA ALA A 71 -8.79 3.16 -1.77
C ALA A 71 -9.48 3.17 -3.14
N ASP A 72 -8.94 3.95 -4.06
CA ASP A 72 -9.53 4.24 -5.37
C ASP A 72 -8.48 4.34 -6.49
N HIS A 73 -7.23 3.96 -6.19
CA HIS A 73 -6.15 4.07 -7.17
C HIS A 73 -6.30 3.00 -8.27
N PRO A 74 -6.07 3.34 -9.55
CA PRO A 74 -5.89 2.35 -10.61
C PRO A 74 -4.85 1.28 -10.26
N MET A 75 -4.99 0.09 -10.83
CA MET A 75 -3.98 -0.97 -10.70
C MET A 75 -2.78 -0.59 -11.59
N ASP A 76 -1.73 -0.04 -10.99
CA ASP A 76 -0.51 0.41 -11.68
C ASP A 76 0.58 -0.67 -11.62
N THR A 77 0.58 -1.54 -12.63
CA THR A 77 1.57 -2.62 -12.76
C THR A 77 2.70 -2.23 -13.73
N HIS A 78 3.94 -2.56 -13.39
CA HIS A 78 5.12 -2.22 -14.20
C HIS A 78 5.87 -3.48 -14.66
N GLY A 79 6.57 -3.38 -15.79
CA GLY A 79 7.32 -4.48 -16.40
C GLY A 79 6.76 -4.88 -17.76
N ALA A 80 7.25 -6.00 -18.30
CA ALA A 80 6.75 -6.55 -19.56
C ALA A 80 5.27 -6.96 -19.39
N GLY A 81 4.38 -6.34 -20.16
CA GLY A 81 2.93 -6.53 -20.02
C GLY A 81 2.28 -5.72 -18.89
N GLY A 82 3.04 -4.81 -18.26
CA GLY A 82 2.50 -3.85 -17.30
C GLY A 82 1.62 -2.81 -17.98
N GLY A 83 0.72 -2.22 -17.21
CA GLY A 83 -0.20 -1.20 -17.67
C GLY A 83 -1.06 -0.65 -16.54
N LEU A 84 -1.72 0.46 -16.83
CA LEU A 84 -2.71 1.05 -15.95
C LEU A 84 -4.02 0.27 -16.13
N GLY A 85 -4.30 -0.66 -15.21
CA GLY A 85 -5.57 -1.34 -15.15
C GLY A 85 -6.67 -0.40 -14.67
N ALA A 86 -7.83 -0.44 -15.31
CA ALA A 86 -8.99 0.34 -14.88
C ALA A 86 -9.46 -0.12 -13.49
N VAL A 87 -9.26 0.73 -12.48
CA VAL A 87 -10.08 0.74 -11.27
C VAL A 87 -10.81 2.07 -11.31
N ALA A 88 -12.08 2.03 -11.69
CA ALA A 88 -12.92 3.22 -11.81
C ALA A 88 -13.73 3.50 -10.54
N THR A 89 -13.61 2.65 -9.52
CA THR A 89 -14.50 2.64 -8.36
C THR A 89 -13.75 2.44 -7.05
N PRO A 90 -14.14 3.15 -5.97
CA PRO A 90 -13.55 2.94 -4.66
C PRO A 90 -13.84 1.52 -4.17
N TYR A 91 -12.85 0.92 -3.49
CA TYR A 91 -12.94 -0.40 -2.87
C TYR A 91 -12.47 -0.33 -1.42
N GLY A 92 -12.87 -1.34 -0.64
CA GLY A 92 -12.54 -1.43 0.78
C GLY A 92 -11.38 -2.39 1.06
N ILE A 93 -10.62 -2.12 2.12
CA ILE A 93 -9.57 -3.01 2.64
C ILE A 93 -10.04 -3.59 3.99
N PRO A 94 -10.19 -4.93 4.09
CA PRO A 94 -10.57 -5.59 5.34
C PRO A 94 -9.48 -5.49 6.41
N TYR A 95 -9.89 -5.39 7.67
CA TYR A 95 -9.00 -5.35 8.84
C TYR A 95 -8.10 -6.59 8.91
N ARG A 96 -8.64 -7.76 8.53
CA ARG A 96 -7.89 -9.02 8.46
C ARG A 96 -6.67 -9.00 7.54
N CYS A 97 -6.53 -8.00 6.66
CA CYS A 97 -5.29 -7.78 5.90
C CYS A 97 -4.11 -7.32 6.76
N LEU A 98 -4.38 -6.76 7.95
CA LEU A 98 -3.39 -6.25 8.89
C LEU A 98 -2.93 -7.30 9.91
N VAL A 99 -3.74 -8.35 10.12
CA VAL A 99 -3.51 -9.40 11.12
C VAL A 99 -2.73 -10.56 10.48
N PRO A 100 -1.48 -10.84 10.89
CA PRO A 100 -0.72 -11.98 10.38
C PRO A 100 -1.37 -13.32 10.72
N LYS A 101 -1.41 -14.25 9.76
CA LYS A 101 -1.88 -15.61 10.01
C LYS A 101 -0.85 -16.37 10.87
N GLY A 102 -1.21 -16.74 12.09
CA GLY A 102 -0.34 -17.52 12.98
C GLY A 102 -0.71 -17.35 14.45
N PRO A 103 0.20 -17.68 15.39
CA PRO A 103 -0.08 -17.67 16.83
C PRO A 103 0.05 -16.28 17.49
N TRP A 104 0.34 -15.23 16.72
CA TRP A 104 0.58 -13.88 17.26
C TRP A 104 -0.74 -13.24 17.69
N GLN A 105 -0.80 -12.77 18.94
CA GLN A 105 -2.01 -12.15 19.51
C GLN A 105 -1.95 -10.63 19.55
N ASN A 106 -0.77 -10.03 19.35
CA ASN A 106 -0.49 -8.61 19.56
C ASN A 106 0.32 -7.99 18.41
N LEU A 107 0.23 -8.55 17.20
CA LEU A 107 1.00 -8.10 16.04
C LEU A 107 0.07 -7.63 14.92
N LEU A 108 0.29 -6.41 14.43
CA LEU A 108 -0.37 -5.83 13.27
C LEU A 108 0.68 -5.33 12.27
N VAL A 109 0.40 -5.46 10.98
CA VAL A 109 1.25 -4.93 9.89
C VAL A 109 0.42 -3.97 9.04
N ALA A 110 0.61 -2.67 9.28
CA ALA A 110 -0.11 -1.59 8.59
C ALA A 110 0.80 -0.76 7.69
N CYS A 111 1.59 -1.43 6.87
CA CYS A 111 2.50 -0.81 5.91
C CYS A 111 2.39 -1.50 4.55
N ARG A 112 3.31 -1.20 3.62
CA ARG A 112 3.40 -1.89 2.31
C ARG A 112 3.56 -3.42 2.43
N GLY A 113 3.98 -3.90 3.61
CA GLY A 113 4.11 -5.31 3.95
C GLY A 113 2.82 -6.00 4.38
N ALA A 114 1.68 -5.30 4.42
CA ALA A 114 0.37 -5.88 4.74
C ALA A 114 -0.07 -6.93 3.69
N SER A 115 -1.12 -7.70 4.04
CA SER A 115 -1.53 -8.89 3.30
C SER A 115 -2.30 -8.58 2.02
N PHE A 116 -1.54 -8.32 0.94
CA PHE A 116 -2.06 -8.01 -0.39
C PHE A 116 -1.46 -8.94 -1.45
N SER A 117 -2.27 -9.36 -2.41
CA SER A 117 -1.78 -9.94 -3.66
C SER A 117 -0.92 -8.93 -4.43
N HIS A 118 -0.04 -9.39 -5.32
CA HIS A 118 0.78 -8.51 -6.15
C HIS A 118 -0.06 -7.46 -6.90
N ILE A 119 -1.16 -7.90 -7.51
CA ILE A 119 -2.07 -7.01 -8.24
C ILE A 119 -2.78 -6.03 -7.30
N ALA A 120 -3.26 -6.48 -6.14
CA ALA A 120 -3.91 -5.56 -5.20
C ALA A 120 -2.94 -4.51 -4.65
N ALA A 121 -1.71 -4.92 -4.31
CA ALA A 121 -0.66 -4.03 -3.83
C ALA A 121 -0.31 -2.93 -4.85
N SER A 122 -0.43 -3.21 -6.16
CA SER A 122 -0.23 -2.20 -7.20
C SER A 122 -1.16 -0.98 -7.06
N SER A 123 -2.32 -1.16 -6.43
CA SER A 123 -3.32 -0.11 -6.19
C SER A 123 -3.27 0.43 -4.75
N CYS A 124 -3.24 -0.44 -3.74
CA CYS A 124 -3.45 -0.01 -2.34
C CYS A 124 -2.18 0.40 -1.57
N ARG A 125 -0.98 0.35 -2.16
CA ARG A 125 0.29 0.65 -1.45
C ARG A 125 0.65 2.14 -1.36
N LEU A 126 -0.22 3.04 -1.78
CA LEU A 126 0.00 4.49 -1.75
C LEU A 126 0.00 5.03 -0.32
N SER A 127 0.76 6.10 -0.07
CA SER A 127 0.88 6.71 1.26
C SER A 127 -0.47 7.05 1.89
N ARG A 128 -1.45 7.52 1.11
CA ARG A 128 -2.82 7.81 1.61
C ARG A 128 -3.47 6.58 2.24
N THR A 129 -3.36 5.44 1.58
CA THR A 129 -3.97 4.19 2.00
C THR A 129 -3.21 3.61 3.18
N ILE A 130 -1.88 3.64 3.13
CA ILE A 130 -1.05 3.18 4.24
C ILE A 130 -1.29 4.00 5.51
N MET A 131 -1.47 5.32 5.41
CA MET A 131 -1.84 6.16 6.56
C MET A 131 -3.21 5.75 7.15
N ALA A 132 -4.20 5.46 6.30
CA ALA A 132 -5.51 4.99 6.76
C ALA A 132 -5.41 3.63 7.48
N LEU A 133 -4.64 2.69 6.95
CA LEU A 133 -4.37 1.41 7.61
C LEU A 133 -3.63 1.59 8.93
N GLY A 134 -2.67 2.53 9.00
CA GLY A 134 -1.97 2.89 10.22
C GLY A 134 -2.90 3.44 11.30
N HIS A 135 -3.86 4.28 10.92
CA HIS A 135 -4.89 4.79 11.83
C HIS A 135 -5.74 3.64 12.39
N ALA A 136 -6.24 2.74 11.53
CA ALA A 136 -7.00 1.58 11.95
C ALA A 136 -6.22 0.66 12.90
N ALA A 137 -4.95 0.38 12.58
CA ALA A 137 -4.09 -0.43 13.44
C ALA A 137 -3.80 0.22 14.80
N GLY A 138 -3.64 1.56 14.82
CA GLY A 138 -3.46 2.30 16.07
C GLY A 138 -4.68 2.20 16.99
N LEU A 139 -5.88 2.35 16.44
CA LEU A 139 -7.13 2.18 17.19
C LEU A 139 -7.27 0.75 17.74
N ALA A 140 -7.01 -0.25 16.90
CA ALA A 140 -7.05 -1.65 17.31
C ALA A 140 -6.01 -1.98 18.39
N ALA A 141 -4.79 -1.46 18.29
CA ALA A 141 -3.75 -1.66 19.29
C ALA A 141 -4.14 -1.01 20.63
N ALA A 142 -4.70 0.20 20.59
CA ALA A 142 -5.19 0.90 21.78
C ALA A 142 -6.35 0.14 22.44
N GLU A 143 -7.27 -0.39 21.65
CA GLU A 143 -8.37 -1.21 22.16
C GLU A 143 -7.88 -2.51 22.78
N SER A 144 -7.06 -3.28 22.05
CA SER A 144 -6.45 -4.53 22.53
C SER A 144 -5.70 -4.31 23.84
N SER A 145 -4.94 -3.22 23.96
CA SER A 145 -4.25 -2.85 25.19
C SER A 145 -5.20 -2.53 26.35
N ARG A 146 -6.39 -1.99 26.08
CA ARG A 146 -7.38 -1.62 27.11
C ARG A 146 -8.20 -2.81 27.58
N THR A 147 -8.56 -3.71 26.67
CA THR A 147 -9.47 -4.84 26.94
C THR A 147 -8.74 -6.14 27.25
N GLY A 148 -7.45 -6.24 26.91
CA GLY A 148 -6.67 -7.49 26.99
C GLY A 148 -7.04 -8.52 25.93
N VAL A 149 -7.87 -8.15 24.95
CA VAL A 149 -8.31 -9.03 23.86
C VAL A 149 -7.26 -9.03 22.75
N PRO A 150 -6.96 -10.17 22.09
CA PRO A 150 -6.04 -10.22 20.96
C PRO A 150 -6.43 -9.25 19.83
N VAL A 151 -5.45 -8.71 19.11
CA VAL A 151 -5.70 -7.75 18.01
C VAL A 151 -6.57 -8.32 16.88
N ALA A 152 -6.66 -9.64 16.75
CA ALA A 152 -7.57 -10.31 15.81
C ALA A 152 -9.05 -10.25 16.23
N ASN A 153 -9.32 -10.03 17.52
CA ASN A 153 -10.63 -10.17 18.14
C ASN A 153 -11.18 -8.85 18.72
N VAL A 154 -10.60 -7.72 18.35
CA VAL A 154 -11.06 -6.37 18.74
C VAL A 154 -12.43 -6.04 18.15
N ASP A 155 -13.13 -5.08 18.74
CA ASP A 155 -14.44 -4.58 18.31
C ASP A 155 -14.31 -3.78 17.00
N ILE A 156 -14.32 -4.52 15.89
CA ILE A 156 -14.26 -3.93 14.55
C ILE A 156 -15.38 -2.91 14.30
N PRO A 157 -16.67 -3.16 14.65
CA PRO A 157 -17.70 -2.13 14.58
C PRO A 157 -17.34 -0.83 15.34
N GLY A 158 -16.80 -0.95 16.56
CA GLY A 158 -16.34 0.20 17.34
C GLY A 158 -15.17 0.96 16.69
N ILE A 159 -14.24 0.25 16.06
CA ILE A 159 -13.14 0.85 15.30
C ILE A 159 -13.67 1.53 14.03
N GLN A 160 -14.57 0.88 13.29
CA GLN A 160 -15.20 1.43 12.09
C GLN A 160 -15.95 2.73 12.37
N ALA A 161 -16.65 2.81 13.51
CA ALA A 161 -17.32 4.03 13.95
C ALA A 161 -16.32 5.18 14.18
N GLN A 162 -15.20 4.91 14.86
CA GLN A 162 -14.14 5.89 15.09
C GLN A 162 -13.44 6.34 13.80
N LEU A 163 -13.33 5.45 12.82
CA LEU A 163 -12.82 5.74 11.48
C LEU A 163 -13.84 6.48 10.59
N HIS A 164 -15.08 6.67 11.04
CA HIS A 164 -16.20 7.18 10.23
C HIS A 164 -16.41 6.37 8.94
N MET A 165 -16.23 5.05 9.03
CA MET A 165 -16.50 4.17 7.89
C MET A 165 -18.00 4.18 7.56
N PRO A 166 -18.38 4.20 6.27
CA PRO A 166 -19.78 4.14 5.90
C PRO A 166 -20.39 2.83 6.41
N PRO A 167 -21.61 2.88 6.98
CA PRO A 167 -22.32 1.65 7.34
C PRO A 167 -22.56 0.83 6.07
N LYS A 168 -22.56 -0.49 6.23
CA LYS A 168 -23.04 -1.40 5.20
C LYS A 168 -24.56 -1.42 5.13
#